data_AF-A0A2S2NEY9-F1
#
_entry.id   AF-A0A2S2NEY9-F1
#
_cell.length_a   1.000
_cell.length_b   1.000
_cell.length_c   1.000
_cell.angle_alpha   90.00
_cell.angle_beta   90.00
_cell.angle_gamma   90.00
#
_symmetry.space_group_name_H-M   'P 1'
#
loop_
_entity.id
_entity.type
_entity.pdbx_description
1 polymer ?
#
loop_
_entity_poly.entity_id
_entity_poly.type
_entity_poly.pdbx_seq_one_letter_code
_entity_poly.pdbx_strand_id
1 'polypeptide(L)'
;VNACLDHLCDSEVIVKTLTFDGTVSNFSMAKCLGADFALTNLKPFFKHPGSETIVHIILDPAHMLKLCRNTLGDWKTIFDENMVPIKWKYFEQLVQIQDEIGLYLGTKIRKRHIKFHKEKMKVLLAAQTFSS
;
A
#
# COMPACT_ATOMS: atom_id res chain seq x y z
N VAL A 1 7.97 19.06 -8.46
CA VAL A 1 8.88 17.89 -8.45
C VAL A 1 10.11 18.16 -9.30
N ASN A 2 9.98 18.42 -10.61
CA ASN A 2 11.14 18.74 -11.49
C ASN A 2 12.05 19.83 -10.92
N ALA A 3 11.51 21.00 -10.58
CA ALA A 3 12.32 22.08 -9.97
C ALA A 3 13.09 21.64 -8.71
N CYS A 4 12.51 20.76 -7.88
CA CYS A 4 13.21 20.23 -6.71
C CYS A 4 14.33 19.26 -7.11
N LEU A 5 14.10 18.41 -8.09
CA LEU A 5 15.11 17.49 -8.64
C LEU A 5 16.27 18.27 -9.26
N ASP A 6 15.98 19.31 -10.02
CA ASP A 6 16.98 20.19 -10.64
C ASP A 6 17.84 20.87 -9.57
N HIS A 7 17.23 21.49 -8.55
CA HIS A 7 17.97 22.12 -7.45
C HIS A 7 18.83 21.14 -6.64
N LEU A 8 18.35 19.91 -6.41
CA LEU A 8 19.14 18.88 -5.74
C LEU A 8 20.35 18.47 -6.59
N CYS A 9 20.15 18.35 -7.90
CA CYS A 9 21.22 18.07 -8.85
C CYS A 9 22.26 19.19 -8.90
N ASP A 10 21.83 20.45 -8.92
CA ASP A 10 22.71 21.62 -8.87
C ASP A 10 23.55 21.67 -7.58
N SER A 11 23.03 21.07 -6.51
CA SER A 11 23.70 20.95 -5.21
C SER A 11 24.55 19.68 -5.07
N GLU A 12 24.78 18.94 -6.17
CA GLU A 12 25.50 17.67 -6.21
C GLU A 12 24.87 16.55 -5.36
N VAL A 13 23.59 16.69 -4.98
CA VAL A 13 22.84 15.67 -4.25
C VAL A 13 22.30 14.64 -5.23
N ILE A 14 22.67 13.37 -5.01
CA ILE A 14 22.23 12.26 -5.86
C ILE A 14 20.92 11.68 -5.32
N VAL A 15 19.82 11.94 -6.02
CA VAL A 15 18.53 11.32 -5.73
C VAL A 15 18.51 9.90 -6.31
N LYS A 16 18.36 8.89 -5.45
CA LYS A 16 18.26 7.48 -5.86
C LYS A 16 16.84 6.94 -5.88
N THR A 17 15.98 7.49 -5.03
CA THR A 17 14.61 7.01 -4.87
C THR A 17 13.62 8.15 -4.70
N LEU A 18 12.38 7.91 -5.10
CA LEU A 18 11.23 8.75 -4.83
C LEU A 18 10.16 7.90 -4.15
N THR A 19 9.78 8.27 -2.94
CA THR A 19 8.78 7.53 -2.15
C THR A 19 7.49 8.33 -1.98
N PHE A 20 6.33 7.71 -2.23
CA PHE A 20 5.03 8.38 -2.08
C PHE A 20 3.88 7.40 -1.77
N ASP A 21 2.73 7.92 -1.34
CA ASP A 21 1.51 7.14 -1.12
C ASP A 21 0.70 6.90 -2.42
N GLY A 22 -0.10 5.84 -2.46
CA GLY A 22 -0.74 5.35 -3.70
C GLY A 22 -1.98 6.13 -4.16
N THR A 23 -1.91 7.46 -4.19
CA THR A 23 -2.97 8.31 -4.73
C THR A 23 -2.87 8.43 -6.25
N VAL A 24 -4.00 8.63 -6.92
CA VAL A 24 -4.07 8.79 -8.38
C VAL A 24 -3.18 9.95 -8.87
N SER A 25 -3.11 11.04 -8.10
CA SER A 25 -2.26 12.19 -8.41
C SER A 25 -0.76 11.83 -8.39
N ASN A 26 -0.31 11.02 -7.44
CA ASN A 26 1.09 10.62 -7.36
C ASN A 26 1.48 9.66 -8.49
N PHE A 27 0.60 8.72 -8.83
CA PHE A 27 0.81 7.88 -10.02
C PHE A 27 0.83 8.69 -11.31
N SER A 28 -0.02 9.72 -11.41
CA SER A 28 -0.02 10.64 -12.56
C SER A 28 1.29 11.41 -12.65
N MET A 29 1.80 11.92 -11.53
CA MET A 29 3.11 12.58 -11.45
C MET A 29 4.24 11.63 -11.85
N ALA A 30 4.25 10.40 -11.34
CA ALA A 30 5.25 9.41 -11.70
C ALA A 30 5.23 9.06 -13.21
N LYS A 31 4.04 9.00 -13.81
CA LYS A 31 3.87 8.83 -15.24
C LYS A 31 4.42 10.02 -16.04
N CYS A 32 4.17 11.25 -15.58
CA CYS A 32 4.76 12.46 -16.18
C CYS A 32 6.29 12.49 -16.10
N LEU A 33 6.88 11.86 -15.08
CA LEU A 33 8.34 11.69 -14.97
C LEU A 33 8.89 10.58 -15.88
N GLY A 34 8.04 9.75 -16.48
CA GLY A 34 8.43 8.68 -17.40
C GLY A 34 8.50 7.28 -16.79
N ALA A 35 7.92 7.09 -15.60
CA ALA A 35 7.67 5.76 -15.04
C ALA A 35 6.36 5.15 -15.59
N ASP A 36 6.24 3.83 -15.55
CA ASP A 36 5.03 3.09 -15.92
C ASP A 36 4.72 2.02 -14.87
N PHE A 37 3.46 1.94 -14.46
CA PHE A 37 2.97 0.98 -13.47
C PHE A 37 1.95 0.01 -14.08
N ALA A 38 1.81 -0.01 -15.40
CA ALA A 38 1.02 -1.03 -16.08
C ALA A 38 1.60 -2.43 -15.81
N LEU A 39 0.73 -3.38 -15.47
CA LEU A 39 1.13 -4.77 -15.18
C LEU A 39 1.85 -5.45 -16.36
N THR A 40 1.55 -5.04 -17.58
CA THR A 40 2.16 -5.56 -18.81
C THR A 40 3.56 -5.01 -19.08
N ASN A 41 3.92 -3.87 -18.51
CA ASN A 41 5.19 -3.18 -18.75
C ASN A 41 5.60 -2.35 -17.53
N LEU A 42 5.90 -3.04 -16.44
CA LEU A 42 6.24 -2.39 -15.17
C LEU A 42 7.62 -1.74 -15.27
N LYS A 43 7.64 -0.40 -15.22
CA LYS A 43 8.82 0.46 -15.23
C LYS A 43 8.76 1.42 -14.03
N PRO A 44 9.04 0.97 -12.80
CA PRO A 44 8.85 1.74 -11.57
C PRO A 44 10.05 2.66 -11.31
N PHE A 45 10.52 3.35 -12.34
CA PHE A 45 11.66 4.25 -12.28
C PHE A 45 11.60 5.25 -13.42
N PHE A 46 12.32 6.35 -13.25
CA PHE A 46 12.54 7.35 -14.28
C PHE A 46 13.99 7.79 -14.29
N LYS A 47 14.39 8.51 -15.35
CA LYS A 47 15.70 9.14 -15.43
C LYS A 47 15.63 10.54 -14.85
N HIS A 48 16.58 10.89 -14.01
CA HIS A 48 16.72 12.23 -13.46
C HIS A 48 16.89 13.25 -14.60
N PRO A 49 16.08 14.32 -14.66
CA PRO A 49 16.08 15.26 -15.78
C PRO A 49 17.43 15.96 -16.01
N GLY A 50 18.18 16.27 -14.95
CA GLY A 50 19.48 16.95 -15.04
C GLY A 50 20.74 16.07 -15.04
N SER A 51 20.66 14.78 -14.70
CA SER A 51 21.87 13.94 -14.50
C SER A 51 21.82 12.57 -15.17
N GLU A 52 20.71 12.23 -15.85
CA GLU A 52 20.48 10.93 -16.50
C GLU A 52 20.54 9.70 -15.56
N THR A 53 20.73 9.92 -14.25
CA THR A 53 20.75 8.86 -13.24
C THR A 53 19.36 8.25 -13.05
N ILE A 54 19.28 6.96 -12.73
CA ILE A 54 17.99 6.29 -12.50
C ILE A 54 17.50 6.61 -11.09
N VAL A 55 16.25 7.09 -11.01
CA VAL A 55 15.51 7.29 -9.77
C VAL A 55 14.42 6.23 -9.68
N HIS A 56 14.53 5.33 -8.70
CA HIS A 56 13.55 4.27 -8.46
C HIS A 56 12.36 4.79 -7.65
N ILE A 57 11.16 4.32 -7.96
CA ILE A 57 9.95 4.70 -7.23
C ILE A 57 9.59 3.61 -6.23
N ILE A 58 9.35 4.01 -4.99
CA ILE A 58 8.90 3.13 -3.92
C ILE A 58 7.55 3.64 -3.42
N LEU A 59 6.54 2.78 -3.39
CA LEU A 59 5.26 3.13 -2.76
C LEU A 59 5.41 3.01 -1.24
N ASP A 60 4.86 3.95 -0.47
CA ASP A 60 4.86 3.89 1.00
C ASP A 60 4.20 2.60 1.49
N PRO A 61 4.97 1.65 2.07
CA PRO A 61 4.45 0.35 2.46
C PRO A 61 3.34 0.44 3.52
N ALA A 62 3.43 1.42 4.42
CA ALA A 62 2.43 1.63 5.46
C ALA A 62 1.09 2.09 4.86
N HIS A 63 1.14 2.93 3.84
CA HIS A 63 -0.06 3.28 3.06
C HIS A 63 -0.58 2.11 2.24
N MET A 64 0.30 1.35 1.58
CA MET A 64 -0.13 0.22 0.74
C MET A 64 -0.85 -0.83 1.58
N LEU A 65 -0.35 -1.14 2.77
CA LEU A 65 -0.98 -2.09 3.69
C LEU A 65 -2.39 -1.65 4.11
N LYS A 66 -2.59 -0.35 4.39
CA LYS A 66 -3.91 0.20 4.67
C LYS A 66 -4.84 0.07 3.47
N LEU A 67 -4.34 0.34 2.27
CA LEU A 67 -5.13 0.20 1.04
C LEU A 67 -5.54 -1.26 0.85
N CYS A 68 -4.65 -2.23 0.99
CA CYS A 68 -4.99 -3.65 0.92
C CYS A 68 -6.11 -4.03 1.90
N ARG A 69 -5.99 -3.61 3.17
CA ARG A 69 -7.04 -3.85 4.19
C ARG A 69 -8.36 -3.20 3.79
N ASN A 70 -8.31 -1.93 3.39
CA ASN A 70 -9.50 -1.17 3.01
C ASN A 70 -10.19 -1.81 1.80
N THR A 71 -9.44 -2.15 0.75
CA THR A 71 -9.97 -2.80 -0.45
C THR A 71 -10.62 -4.13 -0.12
N LEU A 72 -9.94 -5.02 0.61
CA LEU A 72 -10.53 -6.30 1.01
C LEU A 72 -11.77 -6.10 1.90
N GLY A 73 -11.70 -5.17 2.85
CA GLY A 73 -12.79 -4.87 3.77
C GLY A 73 -13.99 -4.20 3.11
N ASP A 74 -13.79 -3.36 2.09
CA ASP A 74 -14.83 -2.65 1.36
C ASP A 74 -15.47 -3.56 0.29
N TRP A 75 -14.65 -4.28 -0.49
CA TRP A 75 -15.12 -5.15 -1.58
C TRP A 75 -15.55 -6.55 -1.11
N LYS A 76 -15.18 -6.93 0.12
CA LYS A 76 -15.49 -8.20 0.80
C LYS A 76 -14.87 -9.45 0.18
N THR A 77 -14.63 -9.46 -1.13
CA THR A 77 -13.96 -10.55 -1.85
C THR A 77 -13.02 -9.96 -2.88
N ILE A 78 -11.78 -10.43 -2.87
CA ILE A 78 -10.80 -10.20 -3.94
C ILE A 78 -10.28 -11.57 -4.39
N PHE A 79 -9.60 -11.63 -5.53
CA PHE A 79 -9.09 -12.87 -6.11
C PHE A 79 -7.58 -12.82 -6.18
N ASP A 80 -6.93 -13.95 -5.92
CA ASP A 80 -5.51 -14.11 -6.22
C ASP A 80 -5.28 -14.37 -7.72
N GLU A 81 -4.02 -14.60 -8.09
CA GLU A 81 -3.61 -14.90 -9.47
C GLU A 81 -4.24 -16.19 -10.04
N ASN A 82 -4.69 -17.10 -9.18
CA ASN A 82 -5.31 -18.38 -9.55
C ASN A 82 -6.84 -18.32 -9.49
N MET A 83 -7.42 -17.11 -9.37
CA MET A 83 -8.87 -16.90 -9.20
C MET A 83 -9.45 -17.54 -7.93
N VAL A 84 -8.62 -17.78 -6.91
CA VAL A 84 -9.07 -18.25 -5.60
C VAL A 84 -9.58 -17.04 -4.79
N PRO A 85 -10.80 -17.10 -4.23
CA PRO A 85 -11.38 -15.97 -3.53
C PRO A 85 -10.80 -15.79 -2.12
N ILE A 86 -10.26 -14.60 -1.86
CA ILE A 86 -9.86 -14.12 -0.53
C ILE A 86 -11.04 -13.33 0.05
N LYS A 87 -11.66 -13.85 1.10
CA LYS A 87 -12.94 -13.32 1.63
C LYS A 87 -12.78 -12.67 3.00
N TRP A 88 -13.30 -11.46 3.14
CA TRP A 88 -13.37 -10.74 4.42
C TRP A 88 -14.16 -11.48 5.50
N LYS A 89 -15.17 -12.28 5.08
CA LYS A 89 -16.02 -13.09 5.97
C LYS A 89 -15.20 -13.99 6.92
N TYR A 90 -14.03 -14.48 6.50
CA TYR A 90 -13.20 -15.33 7.36
C TYR A 90 -12.62 -14.56 8.56
N PHE A 91 -12.30 -13.27 8.39
CA PHE A 91 -11.86 -12.41 9.49
C PHE A 91 -13.01 -12.15 10.47
N GLU A 92 -14.21 -11.93 9.96
CA GLU A 92 -15.42 -11.73 10.77
C GLU A 92 -15.74 -12.97 11.60
N GLN A 93 -15.72 -14.16 10.97
CA GLN A 93 -15.95 -15.44 11.63
C GLN A 93 -14.89 -15.76 12.68
N LEU A 94 -13.61 -15.49 12.39
CA LEU A 94 -12.53 -15.68 13.35
C LEU A 94 -12.76 -14.83 14.61
N VAL A 95 -13.10 -13.55 14.44
CA VAL A 95 -13.39 -12.66 15.58
C VAL A 95 -14.63 -13.14 16.34
N GLN A 96 -15.69 -13.55 15.64
CA GLN A 96 -16.90 -14.08 16.25
C GLN A 96 -16.60 -15.30 17.13
N ILE A 97 -15.86 -16.29 16.60
CA ILE A 97 -15.49 -17.50 17.34
C ILE A 97 -14.69 -17.15 18.60
N GLN A 98 -13.71 -16.24 18.51
CA GLN A 98 -12.94 -15.82 19.68
C GLN A 98 -13.82 -15.14 20.74
N ASP A 99 -14.78 -14.31 20.31
CA ASP A 99 -15.69 -13.62 21.22
C ASP A 99 -16.69 -14.60 21.89
N GLU A 100 -17.15 -15.62 21.17
CA GLU A 100 -18.07 -16.66 21.69
C GLU A 100 -17.37 -17.59 22.67
N ILE A 101 -16.14 -18.01 22.38
CA ILE A 101 -15.35 -18.87 23.26
C ILE A 101 -14.84 -18.08 24.49
N GLY A 102 -14.64 -16.77 24.35
CA GLY A 102 -14.00 -15.93 25.37
C GLY A 102 -12.48 -16.13 25.48
N LEU A 103 -11.89 -16.87 24.55
CA LEU A 103 -10.44 -17.09 24.44
C LEU A 103 -9.92 -16.47 23.15
N TYR A 104 -8.84 -15.70 23.28
CA TYR A 104 -8.16 -15.12 22.13
C TYR A 104 -7.01 -16.04 21.71
N LEU A 105 -6.99 -16.44 20.44
CA LEU A 105 -5.86 -17.13 19.84
C LEU A 105 -4.65 -16.19 19.76
N GLY A 106 -3.49 -16.69 19.32
CA GLY A 106 -2.27 -15.88 19.16
C GLY A 106 -2.42 -14.68 18.21
N THR A 107 -3.53 -14.61 17.44
CA THR A 107 -3.83 -13.50 16.55
C THR A 107 -4.28 -12.24 17.30
N LYS A 108 -3.91 -11.07 16.79
CA LYS A 108 -4.24 -9.76 17.41
C LYS A 108 -5.57 -9.18 16.94
N ILE A 109 -6.25 -9.83 15.99
CA ILE A 109 -7.49 -9.32 15.40
C ILE A 109 -8.65 -9.38 16.40
N ARG A 110 -9.48 -8.32 16.40
CA ARG A 110 -10.59 -8.06 17.34
C ARG A 110 -11.71 -7.32 16.62
N LYS A 111 -12.88 -7.16 17.25
CA LYS A 111 -14.02 -6.38 16.72
C LYS A 111 -13.63 -5.01 16.15
N ARG A 112 -12.66 -4.32 16.75
CA ARG A 112 -12.13 -3.03 16.28
C ARG A 112 -11.53 -3.10 14.86
N HIS A 113 -10.87 -4.21 14.54
CA HIS A 113 -10.26 -4.46 13.23
C HIS A 113 -11.32 -4.73 12.15
N ILE A 114 -12.42 -5.38 12.53
CA ILE A 114 -13.58 -5.57 11.64
C ILE A 114 -14.30 -4.25 11.40
N LYS A 115 -14.50 -3.46 12.46
CA LYS A 115 -15.18 -2.16 12.42
C LYS A 115 -14.22 -1.00 12.11
N PHE A 116 -13.28 -1.21 11.21
CA PHE A 116 -12.19 -0.28 10.97
C PHE A 116 -12.56 1.04 10.28
N HIS A 117 -13.78 1.19 9.74
CA HIS A 117 -14.18 2.35 8.93
C HIS A 117 -13.94 3.70 9.63
N LYS A 118 -14.13 3.78 10.96
CA LYS A 118 -13.84 4.99 11.75
C LYS A 118 -12.33 5.22 11.98
N GLU A 119 -11.50 4.22 11.71
CA GLU A 119 -10.04 4.22 11.88
C GLU A 119 -9.34 3.76 10.59
N LYS A 120 -9.89 4.17 9.44
CA LYS A 120 -9.43 3.75 8.10
C LYS A 120 -7.95 4.06 7.84
N MET A 121 -7.41 5.06 8.53
CA MET A 121 -6.01 5.51 8.41
C MET A 121 -5.04 4.85 9.40
N LYS A 122 -5.51 4.00 10.32
CA LYS A 122 -4.67 3.44 11.38
C LYS A 122 -3.90 2.21 10.90
N VAL A 123 -2.64 2.42 10.51
CA VAL A 123 -1.73 1.38 9.98
C VAL A 123 -1.62 0.18 10.92
N LEU A 124 -1.55 0.42 12.23
CA LEU A 124 -1.46 -0.66 13.23
C LEU A 124 -2.61 -1.67 13.11
N LEU A 125 -3.84 -1.19 12.90
CA LEU A 125 -4.99 -2.07 12.72
C LEU A 125 -4.90 -2.85 11.41
N ALA A 126 -4.40 -2.23 10.33
CA ALA A 126 -4.18 -2.96 9.07
C ALA A 126 -3.12 -4.06 9.23
N ALA A 127 -1.99 -3.76 9.88
CA ALA A 127 -0.93 -4.73 10.14
C ALA A 127 -1.39 -5.90 11.02
N GLN A 128 -2.14 -5.62 12.09
CA GLN A 128 -2.70 -6.66 12.97
C GLN A 128 -3.81 -7.48 12.31
N THR A 129 -4.48 -6.93 11.28
CA THR A 129 -5.47 -7.70 10.50
C THR A 129 -4.78 -8.79 9.67
N PHE A 130 -3.58 -8.51 9.16
CA PHE A 130 -2.81 -9.43 8.31
C PHE A 130 -1.62 -10.08 9.02
N SER A 131 -1.64 -10.16 10.36
CA SER A 131 -0.57 -10.81 11.12
C SER A 131 -0.70 -12.34 11.05
N SER A 132 0.44 -13.03 11.03
CA SER A 132 0.54 -14.47 11.30
C SER A 132 0.13 -14.82 12.73
#